data_AF-A0A9D7N7M4-F1
#
_entry.id   AF-A0A9D7N7M4-F1
#
_cell.length_a   1.000
_cell.length_b   1.000
_cell.length_c   1.000
_cell.angle_alpha   90.00
_cell.angle_beta   90.00
_cell.angle_gamma   90.00
#
_symmetry.space_group_name_H-M   'P 1'
#
loop_
_entity.id
_entity.type
_entity.pdbx_description
1 polymer ?
#
loop_
_entity_poly.entity_id
_entity_poly.type
_entity_poly.pdbx_seq_one_letter_code
_entity_poly.pdbx_strand_id
1 'polypeptide(L)'
;MQIVRRQLGTTTVLESPERLDLGTSQALSEAVDHTFARAGSDLLIDMRRASYVSSIGLSALLRAAKLAQAQGGRLAVVGLQGIVREVFEMAALESVIDAYPDVDAALAMLETALPPRATGTTELATGLALAEELLLLALHDRSGQLVDLPEHALDFALAGAVILDLQLRLRIDADPHLLRVVDARRCGDELLDAALSAIAVSAEPRSVEHWVEVLANEGEQIRRRVIEGLATKGILQRKDSLLHWVLGGRRYPLLQQSEQREVKARMLAILERGEVPGPRDVAILALADACAVFDAILEMDQMLRVRPRLEELRQLDLLARAVSRALGDAQTSGQRRRRPASIYLP
;
A
#
# COMPACT_ATOMS: atom_id res chain seq x y z
N MET A 1 -5.84 -24.76 -10.03
CA MET A 1 -7.05 -24.35 -10.76
C MET A 1 -6.61 -23.80 -12.11
N GLN A 2 -7.20 -24.22 -13.23
CA GLN A 2 -6.79 -23.72 -14.55
C GLN A 2 -7.58 -22.46 -14.91
N ILE A 3 -6.88 -21.34 -15.11
CA ILE A 3 -7.47 -20.12 -15.69
C ILE A 3 -7.61 -20.35 -17.19
N VAL A 4 -8.82 -20.13 -17.72
CA VAL A 4 -9.08 -20.25 -19.16
C VAL A 4 -8.45 -19.04 -19.84
N ARG A 5 -7.59 -19.30 -20.83
CA ARG A 5 -6.86 -18.29 -21.59
C ARG A 5 -7.20 -18.39 -23.07
N ARG A 6 -7.47 -17.25 -23.71
CA ARG A 6 -7.69 -17.12 -25.15
C ARG A 6 -6.81 -15.99 -25.70
N GLN A 7 -6.15 -16.21 -26.84
CA GLN A 7 -5.36 -15.18 -27.52
C GLN A 7 -6.17 -14.60 -28.68
N LEU A 8 -6.27 -13.27 -28.75
CA LEU A 8 -6.94 -12.51 -29.82
C LEU A 8 -5.96 -11.45 -30.34
N GLY A 9 -5.25 -11.74 -31.43
CA GLY A 9 -4.19 -10.87 -31.93
C GLY A 9 -3.07 -10.68 -30.89
N THR A 10 -2.77 -9.43 -30.54
CA THR A 10 -1.81 -9.06 -29.48
C THR A 10 -2.41 -9.09 -28.08
N THR A 11 -3.73 -9.26 -27.96
CA THR A 11 -4.46 -9.22 -26.70
C THR A 11 -4.70 -10.62 -26.15
N THR A 12 -4.32 -10.85 -24.89
CA THR A 12 -4.70 -12.04 -24.15
C THR A 12 -6.01 -11.79 -23.41
N VAL A 13 -6.96 -12.73 -23.46
CA VAL A 13 -8.18 -12.72 -22.64
C VAL A 13 -8.07 -13.84 -21.61
N LEU A 14 -8.21 -13.50 -20.33
CA LEU A 14 -8.28 -14.46 -19.22
C LEU A 14 -9.69 -14.47 -18.65
N GLU A 15 -10.30 -15.65 -18.49
CA GLU A 15 -11.54 -15.76 -17.73
C GLU A 15 -11.24 -15.74 -16.24
N SER A 16 -11.91 -14.84 -15.53
CA SER A 16 -11.80 -14.78 -14.07
C SER A 16 -12.38 -16.04 -13.43
N PRO A 17 -11.75 -16.53 -12.35
CA PRO A 17 -12.41 -17.39 -11.39
C PRO A 17 -13.71 -16.77 -10.86
N GLU A 18 -14.62 -17.61 -10.36
CA GLU A 18 -15.86 -17.12 -9.72
C GLU A 18 -15.58 -16.29 -8.46
N ARG A 19 -14.56 -16.67 -7.70
CA ARG A 19 -14.11 -15.94 -6.52
C ARG A 19 -12.68 -15.47 -6.74
N LEU A 20 -12.42 -14.17 -6.64
CA LEU A 20 -11.07 -13.62 -6.56
C LEU A 20 -10.73 -13.41 -5.09
N ASP A 21 -10.08 -14.40 -4.51
CA ASP A 21 -9.60 -14.37 -3.13
C ASP A 21 -8.22 -15.00 -3.05
N LEU A 22 -7.71 -15.20 -1.84
CA LEU A 22 -6.41 -15.83 -1.61
C LEU A 22 -6.23 -17.15 -2.38
N GLY A 23 -7.29 -17.96 -2.50
CA GLY A 23 -7.18 -19.28 -3.13
C GLY A 23 -6.99 -19.23 -4.65
N THR A 24 -7.32 -18.09 -5.27
CA THR A 24 -7.34 -17.93 -6.73
C THR A 24 -6.40 -16.83 -7.24
N SER A 25 -6.01 -15.89 -6.38
CA SER A 25 -5.11 -14.77 -6.71
C SER A 25 -3.73 -15.21 -7.16
N GLN A 26 -3.20 -16.32 -6.63
CA GLN A 26 -1.92 -16.87 -7.07
C GLN A 26 -1.97 -17.33 -8.53
N ALA A 27 -2.99 -18.12 -8.90
CA ALA A 27 -3.17 -18.58 -10.28
C ALA A 27 -3.35 -17.40 -11.24
N LEU A 28 -4.10 -16.37 -10.82
CA LEU A 28 -4.27 -15.14 -11.60
C LEU A 28 -2.94 -14.41 -11.79
N SER A 29 -2.14 -14.29 -10.73
CA SER A 29 -0.83 -13.64 -10.79
C SER A 29 0.12 -14.37 -11.73
N GLU A 30 0.17 -15.71 -11.68
CA GLU A 30 0.97 -16.52 -12.60
C GLU A 30 0.53 -16.33 -14.06
N ALA A 31 -0.78 -16.28 -14.32
CA ALA A 31 -1.32 -16.05 -15.67
C ALA A 31 -1.02 -14.64 -16.19
N VAL A 32 -1.08 -13.63 -15.31
CA VAL A 32 -0.70 -12.24 -15.59
C VAL A 32 0.79 -12.16 -15.93
N ASP A 33 1.66 -12.76 -15.11
CA ASP A 33 3.12 -12.75 -15.33
C ASP A 33 3.48 -13.41 -16.66
N HIS A 34 2.84 -14.54 -16.98
CA HIS A 34 3.00 -15.21 -18.27
C HIS A 34 2.52 -14.38 -19.47
N THR A 35 1.53 -13.50 -19.28
CA THR A 35 1.02 -12.63 -20.34
C THR A 35 2.00 -11.51 -20.63
N PHE A 36 2.50 -10.84 -19.58
CA PHE A 36 3.40 -9.71 -19.71
C PHE A 36 4.89 -10.07 -19.79
N ALA A 37 5.23 -11.36 -19.82
CA ALA A 37 6.55 -11.83 -20.23
C ALA A 37 6.94 -11.38 -21.65
N ARG A 38 5.96 -10.98 -22.47
CA ARG A 38 6.16 -10.32 -23.77
C ARG A 38 5.74 -8.85 -23.66
N ALA A 39 6.71 -7.94 -23.77
CA ALA A 39 6.46 -6.50 -23.76
C ALA A 39 5.45 -6.08 -24.84
N GLY A 40 4.59 -5.11 -24.51
CA GLY A 40 3.57 -4.55 -25.39
C GLY A 40 2.32 -5.43 -25.60
N SER A 41 2.17 -6.53 -24.87
CA SER A 41 0.94 -7.35 -24.93
C SER A 41 -0.17 -6.70 -24.10
N ASP A 42 -1.41 -6.73 -24.58
CA ASP A 42 -2.57 -6.30 -23.80
C ASP A 42 -3.21 -7.49 -23.08
N LEU A 43 -3.84 -7.22 -21.93
CA LEU A 43 -4.58 -8.19 -21.13
C LEU A 43 -6.02 -7.72 -20.89
N LEU A 44 -6.98 -8.56 -21.22
CA LEU A 44 -8.37 -8.44 -20.82
C LEU A 44 -8.70 -9.51 -19.78
N ILE A 45 -9.31 -9.12 -18.67
CA ILE A 45 -9.85 -10.06 -17.68
C ILE A 45 -11.38 -10.05 -17.78
N ASP A 46 -11.94 -11.20 -18.14
CA ASP A 46 -13.38 -11.40 -18.24
C ASP A 46 -13.98 -11.75 -16.88
N MET A 47 -14.70 -10.78 -16.31
CA MET A 47 -15.26 -10.83 -14.96
C MET A 47 -16.71 -11.33 -14.94
N ARG A 48 -17.28 -11.78 -16.07
CA ARG A 48 -18.69 -12.23 -16.14
C ARG A 48 -19.01 -13.45 -15.27
N ARG A 49 -18.00 -14.15 -14.77
CA ARG A 49 -18.17 -15.26 -13.82
C ARG A 49 -17.88 -14.86 -12.38
N ALA A 50 -17.23 -13.74 -12.16
CA ALA A 50 -16.87 -13.29 -10.83
C ALA A 50 -18.13 -12.91 -10.04
N SER A 51 -18.34 -13.56 -8.90
CA SER A 51 -19.41 -13.27 -7.94
C SER A 51 -18.86 -12.71 -6.62
N TYR A 52 -17.53 -12.72 -6.44
CA TYR A 52 -16.88 -12.23 -5.24
C TYR A 52 -15.43 -11.78 -5.53
N VAL A 53 -15.02 -10.68 -4.89
CA VAL A 53 -13.62 -10.20 -4.87
C VAL A 53 -13.26 -9.73 -3.47
N SER A 54 -12.13 -10.21 -2.93
CA SER A 54 -11.56 -9.73 -1.65
C SER A 54 -10.49 -8.66 -1.87
N SER A 55 -9.98 -8.10 -0.77
CA SER A 55 -8.84 -7.16 -0.77
C SER A 55 -7.63 -7.73 -1.50
N ILE A 56 -7.28 -9.00 -1.27
CA ILE A 56 -6.21 -9.71 -1.99
C ILE A 56 -6.48 -9.78 -3.50
N GLY A 57 -7.73 -10.00 -3.90
CA GLY A 57 -8.13 -9.99 -5.30
C GLY A 57 -7.94 -8.62 -5.96
N LEU A 58 -8.34 -7.54 -5.28
CA LEU A 58 -8.11 -6.17 -5.76
C LEU A 58 -6.61 -5.83 -5.86
N SER A 59 -5.81 -6.22 -4.87
CA SER A 59 -4.35 -6.06 -4.93
C SER A 59 -3.73 -6.84 -6.10
N ALA A 60 -4.24 -8.03 -6.42
CA ALA A 60 -3.78 -8.79 -7.59
C ALA A 60 -4.09 -8.05 -8.91
N LEU A 61 -5.26 -7.41 -9.02
CA LEU A 61 -5.63 -6.60 -10.18
C LEU A 61 -4.75 -5.34 -10.29
N LEU A 62 -4.49 -4.63 -9.19
CA LEU A 62 -3.58 -3.48 -9.16
C LEU A 62 -2.16 -3.87 -9.57
N ARG A 63 -1.66 -5.00 -9.08
CA ARG A 63 -0.36 -5.55 -9.50
C ARG A 63 -0.34 -5.81 -11.00
N ALA A 64 -1.40 -6.42 -11.53
CA ALA A 64 -1.51 -6.68 -12.97
C ALA A 64 -1.51 -5.38 -13.78
N ALA A 65 -2.19 -4.33 -13.31
CA ALA A 65 -2.23 -3.01 -13.95
C ALA A 65 -0.84 -2.36 -13.97
N LYS A 66 -0.14 -2.41 -12.83
CA LYS A 66 1.25 -1.91 -12.71
C LYS A 66 2.18 -2.64 -13.66
N LEU A 67 2.09 -3.97 -13.72
CA LEU A 67 2.91 -4.79 -14.60
C LEU A 67 2.63 -4.49 -16.08
N ALA A 68 1.35 -4.32 -16.44
CA ALA A 68 0.96 -3.93 -17.79
C ALA A 68 1.64 -2.63 -18.22
N GLN A 69 1.53 -1.58 -17.40
CA GLN A 69 2.15 -0.28 -17.67
C GLN A 69 3.69 -0.40 -17.78
N ALA A 70 4.33 -1.13 -16.86
CA ALA A 70 5.78 -1.33 -16.88
C ALA A 70 6.27 -2.05 -18.15
N GLN A 71 5.45 -2.95 -18.70
CA GLN A 71 5.75 -3.69 -19.92
C GLN A 71 5.24 -2.99 -21.19
N GLY A 72 4.69 -1.78 -21.09
CA GLY A 72 4.14 -1.03 -22.23
C GLY A 72 2.87 -1.64 -22.83
N GLY A 73 2.19 -2.50 -22.08
CA GLY A 73 0.89 -3.07 -22.42
C GLY A 73 -0.25 -2.40 -21.66
N ARG A 74 -1.47 -2.86 -21.90
CA ARG A 74 -2.67 -2.38 -21.19
C ARG A 74 -3.36 -3.50 -20.45
N LEU A 75 -4.05 -3.15 -19.37
CA LEU A 75 -4.96 -4.02 -18.65
C LEU A 75 -6.35 -3.40 -18.67
N ALA A 76 -7.35 -4.20 -19.04
CA ALA A 76 -8.75 -3.83 -18.83
C ALA A 76 -9.57 -5.02 -18.33
N VAL A 77 -10.71 -4.73 -17.70
CA VAL A 77 -11.69 -5.72 -17.28
C VAL A 77 -12.95 -5.62 -18.11
N VAL A 78 -13.64 -6.74 -18.31
CA VAL A 78 -14.91 -6.76 -19.02
C VAL A 78 -16.00 -7.47 -18.22
N GLY A 79 -17.25 -7.06 -18.42
CA GLY A 79 -18.41 -7.78 -17.88
C GLY A 79 -18.53 -7.76 -16.35
N LEU A 80 -18.11 -6.66 -15.71
CA LEU A 80 -18.38 -6.41 -14.29
C LEU A 80 -19.89 -6.38 -14.02
N GLN A 81 -20.34 -7.12 -13.00
CA GLN A 81 -21.75 -7.29 -12.67
C GLN A 81 -21.98 -7.39 -11.15
N GLY A 82 -23.18 -7.01 -10.72
CA GLY A 82 -23.65 -7.13 -9.34
C GLY A 82 -22.66 -6.58 -8.30
N ILE A 83 -22.45 -7.34 -7.22
CA ILE A 83 -21.58 -6.96 -6.11
C ILE A 83 -20.13 -6.70 -6.54
N VAL A 84 -19.62 -7.38 -7.59
CA VAL A 84 -18.24 -7.19 -8.05
C VAL A 84 -18.08 -5.82 -8.70
N ARG A 85 -19.10 -5.33 -9.43
CA ARG A 85 -19.13 -3.96 -9.96
C ARG A 85 -19.14 -2.92 -8.83
N GLU A 86 -20.03 -3.10 -7.85
CA GLU A 86 -20.13 -2.19 -6.70
C GLU A 86 -18.80 -2.10 -5.94
N VAL A 87 -18.11 -3.23 -5.72
CA VAL A 87 -16.80 -3.23 -5.06
C VAL A 87 -15.74 -2.52 -5.91
N PHE A 88 -15.77 -2.68 -7.24
CA PHE A 88 -14.86 -1.99 -8.16
C PHE A 88 -15.02 -0.47 -8.07
N GLU A 89 -16.26 0.00 -8.06
CA GLU A 89 -16.64 1.42 -7.93
C GLU A 89 -16.26 1.96 -6.54
N MET A 90 -16.60 1.25 -5.46
CA MET A 90 -16.31 1.64 -4.08
C MET A 90 -14.81 1.69 -3.75
N ALA A 91 -14.02 0.84 -4.41
CA ALA A 91 -12.58 0.84 -4.27
C ALA A 91 -11.89 1.78 -5.27
N ALA A 92 -12.64 2.48 -6.13
CA ALA A 92 -12.12 3.36 -7.17
C ALA A 92 -11.15 2.68 -8.15
N LEU A 93 -11.33 1.40 -8.47
CA LEU A 93 -10.43 0.73 -9.43
C LEU A 93 -10.61 1.24 -10.88
N GLU A 94 -11.73 1.89 -11.19
CA GLU A 94 -11.99 2.43 -12.54
C GLU A 94 -11.05 3.57 -12.94
N SER A 95 -10.38 4.21 -11.97
CA SER A 95 -9.40 5.25 -12.24
C SER A 95 -8.02 4.71 -12.64
N VAL A 96 -7.80 3.40 -12.48
CA VAL A 96 -6.53 2.71 -12.74
C VAL A 96 -6.66 1.55 -13.72
N ILE A 97 -7.84 0.95 -13.85
CA ILE A 97 -8.13 -0.16 -14.75
C ILE A 97 -9.39 0.16 -15.54
N ASP A 98 -9.27 0.23 -16.86
CA ASP A 98 -10.39 0.45 -17.75
C ASP A 98 -11.40 -0.71 -17.66
N ALA A 99 -12.69 -0.38 -17.65
CA ALA A 99 -13.78 -1.34 -17.62
C ALA A 99 -14.69 -1.18 -18.85
N TYR A 100 -14.98 -2.29 -19.52
CA TYR A 100 -15.84 -2.34 -20.71
C TYR A 100 -17.00 -3.33 -20.52
N PRO A 101 -18.11 -3.17 -21.27
CA PRO A 101 -19.24 -4.09 -21.16
C PRO A 101 -18.88 -5.52 -21.58
N ASP A 102 -18.07 -5.67 -22.64
CA ASP A 102 -17.68 -6.97 -23.20
C ASP A 102 -16.30 -6.91 -23.88
N VAL A 103 -15.83 -8.08 -24.33
CA VAL A 103 -14.53 -8.24 -24.99
C VAL A 103 -14.45 -7.45 -26.30
N ASP A 104 -15.53 -7.38 -27.07
CA ASP A 104 -15.51 -6.76 -28.39
C ASP A 104 -15.39 -5.22 -28.27
N ALA A 105 -16.14 -4.63 -27.33
CA ALA A 105 -16.03 -3.22 -26.98
C ALA A 105 -14.61 -2.86 -26.49
N ALA A 106 -14.01 -3.72 -25.66
CA ALA A 106 -12.65 -3.52 -25.18
C ALA A 106 -11.62 -3.57 -26.32
N LEU A 107 -11.72 -4.56 -27.21
CA LEU A 107 -10.81 -4.69 -28.36
C LEU A 107 -10.89 -3.48 -29.29
N ALA A 108 -12.10 -2.97 -29.58
CA ALA A 108 -12.26 -1.77 -30.40
C ALA A 108 -11.56 -0.53 -29.81
N MET A 109 -11.52 -0.42 -28.47
CA MET A 109 -10.83 0.68 -27.78
C MET A 109 -9.31 0.46 -27.74
N LEU A 110 -8.86 -0.77 -27.54
CA LEU A 110 -7.43 -1.09 -27.55
C LEU A 110 -6.81 -0.96 -28.95
N GLU A 111 -7.55 -1.24 -30.02
CA GLU A 111 -7.06 -1.05 -31.40
C GLU A 111 -6.90 0.42 -31.79
N THR A 112 -7.72 1.30 -31.22
CA THR A 112 -7.75 2.74 -31.57
C THR A 112 -6.82 3.59 -30.69
N ALA A 113 -6.50 3.14 -29.48
CA ALA A 113 -5.58 3.82 -28.58
C ALA A 113 -4.11 3.46 -28.88
N LEU A 114 -3.22 4.46 -28.90
CA LEU A 114 -1.78 4.20 -28.90
C LEU A 114 -1.39 3.41 -27.65
N PRO A 115 -0.50 2.40 -27.75
CA PRO A 115 0.00 1.72 -26.57
C PRO A 115 0.72 2.72 -25.65
N PRO A 116 0.57 2.60 -24.32
CA PRO A 116 1.31 3.43 -23.39
C PRO A 116 2.80 3.21 -23.61
N ARG A 117 3.58 4.30 -23.63
CA ARG A 117 5.04 4.17 -23.62
C ARG A 117 5.42 3.45 -22.33
N ALA A 118 6.25 2.40 -22.44
CA ALA A 118 6.83 1.77 -21.27
C ALA A 118 7.56 2.84 -20.45
N THR A 119 6.95 3.27 -19.34
CA THR A 119 7.60 4.12 -18.36
C THR A 119 8.46 3.18 -17.54
N GLY A 120 9.70 2.99 -17.99
CA GLY A 120 10.67 2.13 -17.34
C GLY A 120 10.93 2.58 -15.90
N THR A 121 10.17 2.03 -14.98
CA THR A 121 10.64 1.61 -13.66
C THR A 121 9.99 0.26 -13.42
N THR A 122 10.61 -0.77 -13.98
CA THR A 122 10.52 -2.12 -13.40
C THR A 122 10.62 -1.94 -11.90
N GLU A 123 9.74 -2.60 -11.15
CA GLU A 123 9.76 -2.74 -9.71
C GLU A 123 11.18 -3.10 -9.25
N LEU A 124 12.05 -2.10 -9.10
CA LEU A 124 13.20 -2.17 -8.24
C LEU A 124 12.53 -2.10 -6.89
N ALA A 125 12.12 -3.27 -6.41
CA ALA A 125 11.81 -3.48 -5.03
C ALA A 125 13.06 -3.03 -4.29
N THR A 126 13.07 -1.76 -3.87
CA THR A 126 13.77 -1.32 -2.68
C THR A 126 13.53 -2.46 -1.70
N GLY A 127 14.56 -3.26 -1.39
CA GLY A 127 14.48 -4.48 -0.55
C GLY A 127 14.15 -4.16 0.91
N LEU A 128 13.33 -3.14 1.09
CA LEU A 128 12.91 -2.50 2.30
C LEU A 128 11.55 -3.06 2.71
N ALA A 129 11.23 -2.94 3.97
CA ALA A 129 9.89 -3.04 4.50
C ALA A 129 9.13 -1.74 4.22
N LEU A 130 7.80 -1.76 4.22
CA LEU A 130 6.96 -0.56 4.17
C LEU A 130 7.32 0.41 5.29
N ALA A 131 7.60 -0.11 6.49
CA ALA A 131 7.96 0.68 7.66
C ALA A 131 9.29 1.44 7.47
N GLU A 132 10.24 0.85 6.73
CA GLU A 132 11.51 1.48 6.39
C GLU A 132 11.32 2.58 5.35
N GLU A 133 10.54 2.34 4.29
CA GLU A 133 10.23 3.38 3.30
C GLU A 133 9.48 4.55 3.92
N LEU A 134 8.52 4.27 4.82
CA LEU A 134 7.76 5.29 5.52
C LEU A 134 8.67 6.13 6.40
N LEU A 135 9.58 5.49 7.12
CA LEU A 135 10.57 6.21 7.92
C LEU A 135 11.46 7.08 7.03
N LEU A 136 11.96 6.56 5.90
CA LEU A 136 12.77 7.34 4.97
C LEU A 136 12.02 8.56 4.41
N LEU A 137 10.72 8.44 4.12
CA LEU A 137 9.88 9.57 3.70
C LEU A 137 9.73 10.61 4.81
N ALA A 138 9.64 10.19 6.07
CA ALA A 138 9.52 11.05 7.24
C ALA A 138 10.85 11.71 7.67
N LEU A 139 11.97 11.47 6.99
CA LEU A 139 13.27 12.08 7.30
C LEU A 139 13.57 13.29 6.42
N HIS A 140 14.08 14.36 7.04
CA HIS A 140 14.68 15.48 6.32
C HIS A 140 16.01 15.08 5.66
N ASP A 141 16.13 15.33 4.36
CA ASP A 141 17.25 14.89 3.49
C ASP A 141 18.65 15.27 3.99
N ARG A 142 18.76 16.45 4.63
CA ARG A 142 20.05 17.01 5.07
C ARG A 142 20.36 16.75 6.53
N SER A 143 19.36 16.88 7.41
CA SER A 143 19.58 16.81 8.86
C SER A 143 19.42 15.39 9.41
N GLY A 144 18.72 14.50 8.68
CA GLY A 144 18.28 13.21 9.18
C GLY A 144 17.30 13.32 10.34
N GLN A 145 16.75 14.50 10.62
CA GLN A 145 15.69 14.64 11.62
C GLN A 145 14.38 14.13 11.05
N LEU A 146 13.54 13.57 11.93
CA LEU A 146 12.14 13.36 11.58
C LEU A 146 11.47 14.71 11.33
N VAL A 147 10.60 14.76 10.34
CA VAL A 147 9.70 15.89 10.11
C VAL A 147 8.75 16.04 11.29
N ASP A 148 8.21 17.24 11.49
CA ASP A 148 7.24 17.48 12.56
C ASP A 148 5.90 16.85 12.19
N LEU A 149 5.45 15.88 12.99
CA LEU A 149 4.25 15.09 12.75
C LEU A 149 3.34 15.16 13.97
N PRO A 150 2.01 14.95 13.81
CA PRO A 150 1.10 14.85 14.94
C PRO A 150 1.54 13.78 15.93
N GLU A 151 1.22 13.99 17.21
CA GLU A 151 1.57 13.08 18.30
C GLU A 151 1.09 11.65 18.00
N HIS A 152 1.98 10.67 18.17
CA HIS A 152 1.76 9.25 17.85
C HIS A 152 1.48 8.91 16.38
N ALA A 153 1.40 9.87 15.46
CA ALA A 153 1.03 9.59 14.08
C ALA A 153 1.99 8.61 13.38
N LEU A 154 3.29 8.80 13.57
CA LEU A 154 4.30 7.90 13.05
C LEU A 154 4.24 6.50 13.69
N ASP A 155 3.90 6.40 14.98
CA ASP A 155 3.81 5.11 15.68
C ASP A 155 2.67 4.25 15.09
N PHE A 156 1.50 4.86 14.86
CA PHE A 156 0.36 4.21 14.20
C PHE A 156 0.66 3.85 12.74
N ALA A 157 1.32 4.73 12.00
CA ALA A 157 1.65 4.45 10.61
C ALA A 157 2.72 3.35 10.46
N LEU A 158 3.70 3.27 11.37
CA LEU A 158 4.65 2.15 11.43
C LEU A 158 3.97 0.83 11.82
N ALA A 159 3.02 0.87 12.77
CA ALA A 159 2.20 -0.30 13.10
C ALA A 159 1.36 -0.78 11.90
N GLY A 160 0.72 0.15 11.19
CA GLY A 160 0.00 -0.13 9.95
C GLY A 160 0.91 -0.73 8.87
N ALA A 161 2.13 -0.19 8.71
CA ALA A 161 3.11 -0.71 7.76
C ALA A 161 3.49 -2.17 8.04
N VAL A 162 3.65 -2.56 9.31
CA VAL A 162 3.92 -3.94 9.71
C VAL A 162 2.77 -4.88 9.33
N ILE A 163 1.52 -4.48 9.57
CA ILE A 163 0.34 -5.26 9.19
C ILE A 163 0.24 -5.37 7.66
N LEU A 164 0.41 -4.27 6.94
CA LEU A 164 0.36 -4.24 5.48
C LEU A 164 1.46 -5.10 4.85
N ASP A 165 2.68 -5.09 5.39
CA ASP A 165 3.76 -5.98 4.92
C ASP A 165 3.41 -7.47 5.13
N LEU A 166 2.74 -7.84 6.23
CA LEU A 166 2.25 -9.20 6.43
C LEU A 166 1.20 -9.57 5.38
N GLN A 167 0.31 -8.66 5.02
CA GLN A 167 -0.71 -8.89 3.98
C GLN A 167 -0.08 -9.03 2.60
N LEU A 168 0.87 -8.14 2.24
CA LEU A 168 1.60 -8.21 0.97
C LEU A 168 2.41 -9.51 0.84
N ARG A 169 2.87 -10.07 1.97
CA ARG A 169 3.51 -11.40 2.04
C ARG A 169 2.52 -12.56 2.16
N LEU A 170 1.22 -12.30 2.04
CA LEU A 170 0.13 -13.27 2.13
C LEU A 170 0.15 -14.08 3.44
N ARG A 171 0.63 -13.50 4.53
CA ARG A 171 0.62 -14.12 5.87
C ARG A 171 -0.70 -13.91 6.60
N ILE A 172 -1.37 -12.82 6.29
CA ILE A 172 -2.68 -12.47 6.83
C ILE A 172 -3.62 -12.06 5.70
N ASP A 173 -4.91 -12.13 5.99
CA ASP A 173 -5.96 -11.54 5.17
C ASP A 173 -6.88 -10.73 6.10
N ALA A 174 -7.56 -9.76 5.53
CA ALA A 174 -8.43 -8.87 6.29
C ALA A 174 -9.66 -8.49 5.51
N ASP A 175 -10.77 -8.44 6.24
CA ASP A 175 -12.02 -7.81 5.84
C ASP A 175 -12.28 -6.59 6.77
N PRO A 176 -13.35 -5.80 6.55
CA PRO A 176 -13.66 -4.65 7.39
C PRO A 176 -13.84 -4.91 8.89
N HIS A 177 -14.03 -6.17 9.30
CA HIS A 177 -14.39 -6.54 10.66
C HIS A 177 -13.31 -7.37 11.35
N LEU A 178 -12.58 -8.21 10.60
CA LEU A 178 -11.68 -9.20 11.16
C LEU A 178 -10.37 -9.30 10.38
N LEU A 179 -9.29 -9.45 11.13
CA LEU A 179 -7.97 -9.82 10.63
C LEU A 179 -7.71 -11.30 10.93
N ARG A 180 -7.34 -12.07 9.91
CA ARG A 180 -7.15 -13.52 9.99
C ARG A 180 -5.76 -13.93 9.53
N VAL A 181 -5.16 -14.89 10.23
CA VAL A 181 -3.89 -15.51 9.81
C VAL A 181 -4.17 -16.51 8.70
N VAL A 182 -3.45 -16.32 7.59
CA VAL A 182 -3.47 -17.21 6.42
C VAL A 182 -2.35 -18.23 6.53
N ASP A 183 -1.16 -17.76 6.88
CA ASP A 183 0.04 -18.58 6.98
C ASP A 183 0.87 -18.08 8.16
N ALA A 184 0.99 -18.93 9.19
CA ALA A 184 1.73 -18.62 10.42
C ALA A 184 3.24 -18.85 10.31
N ARG A 185 3.74 -19.29 9.14
CA ARG A 185 5.18 -19.50 8.94
C ARG A 185 5.93 -18.17 9.03
N ARG A 186 7.04 -18.21 9.76
CA ARG A 186 7.98 -17.10 9.86
C ARG A 186 8.37 -16.58 8.48
N CYS A 187 8.43 -15.26 8.37
CA CYS A 187 8.73 -14.53 7.15
C CYS A 187 10.18 -14.04 7.10
N GLY A 188 10.98 -14.33 8.15
CA GLY A 188 12.41 -14.01 8.21
C GLY A 188 12.71 -12.56 8.61
N ASP A 189 11.70 -11.81 9.03
CA ASP A 189 11.82 -10.47 9.57
C ASP A 189 11.30 -10.48 11.02
N GLU A 190 12.12 -10.02 11.97
CA GLU A 190 11.79 -10.10 13.39
C GLU A 190 10.56 -9.27 13.80
N LEU A 191 10.34 -8.11 13.17
CA LEU A 191 9.19 -7.27 13.44
C LEU A 191 7.90 -7.93 12.96
N LEU A 192 7.94 -8.40 11.72
CA LEU A 192 6.80 -9.06 11.12
C LEU A 192 6.49 -10.41 11.80
N ASP A 193 7.52 -11.18 12.16
CA ASP A 193 7.37 -12.45 12.87
C ASP A 193 6.75 -12.24 14.26
N ALA A 194 7.15 -11.19 14.99
CA ALA A 194 6.58 -10.86 16.29
C ALA A 194 5.09 -10.47 16.17
N ALA A 195 4.75 -9.61 15.20
CA ALA A 195 3.36 -9.22 14.96
C ALA A 195 2.51 -10.41 14.51
N LEU A 196 3.00 -11.23 13.58
CA LEU A 196 2.32 -12.44 13.12
C LEU A 196 2.07 -13.42 14.26
N SER A 197 3.06 -13.62 15.14
CA SER A 197 2.91 -14.47 16.31
C SER A 197 1.84 -13.92 17.27
N ALA A 198 1.83 -12.61 17.53
CA ALA A 198 0.84 -11.99 18.41
C ALA A 198 -0.59 -12.17 17.87
N ILE A 199 -0.77 -11.97 16.56
CA ILE A 199 -2.06 -12.18 15.88
C ILE A 199 -2.47 -13.65 15.95
N ALA A 200 -1.56 -14.58 15.66
CA ALA A 200 -1.85 -16.02 15.57
C ALA A 200 -2.28 -16.65 16.91
N VAL A 201 -1.77 -16.14 18.04
CA VAL A 201 -2.09 -16.68 19.37
C VAL A 201 -3.30 -16.01 20.04
N SER A 202 -3.92 -15.02 19.39
CA SER A 202 -5.10 -14.35 19.92
C SER A 202 -6.26 -15.33 20.08
N ALA A 203 -6.83 -15.39 21.29
CA ALA A 203 -7.97 -16.26 21.59
C ALA A 203 -9.27 -15.82 20.92
N GLU A 204 -9.41 -14.52 20.63
CA GLU A 204 -10.59 -13.94 20.00
C GLU A 204 -10.24 -13.35 18.63
N PRO A 205 -11.13 -13.46 17.64
CA PRO A 205 -11.03 -12.69 16.40
C PRO A 205 -11.05 -11.18 16.71
N ARG A 206 -10.13 -10.43 16.12
CA ARG A 206 -9.97 -8.98 16.34
C ARG A 206 -9.95 -8.25 15.00
N SER A 207 -10.39 -6.99 15.02
CA SER A 207 -10.34 -6.12 13.85
C SER A 207 -8.92 -5.66 13.56
N VAL A 208 -8.73 -5.06 12.39
CA VAL A 208 -7.48 -4.42 11.99
C VAL A 208 -7.13 -3.28 12.93
N GLU A 209 -8.10 -2.42 13.23
CA GLU A 209 -7.93 -1.24 14.09
C GLU A 209 -7.38 -1.63 15.47
N HIS A 210 -7.91 -2.72 16.04
CA HIS A 210 -7.41 -3.24 17.31
C HIS A 210 -5.92 -3.61 17.25
N TRP A 211 -5.49 -4.32 16.20
CA TRP A 211 -4.08 -4.70 16.05
C TRP A 211 -3.18 -3.50 15.76
N VAL A 212 -3.66 -2.51 15.01
CA VAL A 212 -2.94 -1.25 14.81
C VAL A 212 -2.71 -0.55 16.14
N GLU A 213 -3.73 -0.44 17.00
CA GLU A 213 -3.60 0.16 18.33
C GLU A 213 -2.61 -0.61 19.22
N VAL A 214 -2.72 -1.95 19.26
CA VAL A 214 -1.81 -2.81 20.04
C VAL A 214 -0.36 -2.60 19.61
N LEU A 215 -0.08 -2.64 18.30
CA LEU A 215 1.27 -2.46 17.78
C LEU A 215 1.75 -1.01 17.91
N ALA A 216 0.87 -0.01 17.78
CA ALA A 216 1.22 1.40 17.95
C ALA A 216 1.69 1.72 19.38
N ASN A 217 1.17 1.00 20.39
CA ASN A 217 1.69 1.09 21.76
C ASN A 217 3.15 0.62 21.89
N GLU A 218 3.62 -0.21 20.96
CA GLU A 218 5.03 -0.61 20.83
C GLU A 218 5.80 0.26 19.81
N GLY A 219 5.22 1.37 19.34
CA GLY A 219 5.73 2.18 18.22
C GLY A 219 7.17 2.66 18.39
N GLU A 220 7.61 2.97 19.61
CA GLU A 220 9.02 3.29 19.86
C GLU A 220 9.96 2.10 19.58
N GLN A 221 9.55 0.89 19.97
CA GLN A 221 10.34 -0.33 19.73
C GLN A 221 10.34 -0.69 18.24
N ILE A 222 9.19 -0.56 17.57
CA ILE A 222 9.07 -0.73 16.13
C ILE A 222 10.00 0.25 15.42
N ARG A 223 9.91 1.55 15.71
CA ARG A 223 10.76 2.58 15.14
C ARG A 223 12.24 2.29 15.34
N ARG A 224 12.65 1.90 16.57
CA ARG A 224 14.04 1.53 16.86
C ARG A 224 14.53 0.39 15.97
N ARG A 225 13.75 -0.69 15.84
CA ARG A 225 14.09 -1.83 14.98
C ARG A 225 14.13 -1.47 13.49
N VAL A 226 13.24 -0.59 13.03
CA VAL A 226 13.27 -0.07 11.65
C VAL A 226 14.58 0.69 11.39
N ILE A 227 15.00 1.53 12.33
CA ILE A 227 16.28 2.26 12.23
C ILE A 227 17.46 1.28 12.25
N GLU A 228 17.43 0.26 13.10
CA GLU A 228 18.44 -0.80 13.15
C GLU A 228 18.52 -1.60 11.84
N GLY A 229 17.37 -1.93 11.23
CA GLY A 229 17.28 -2.57 9.93
C GLY A 229 17.91 -1.73 8.82
N LEU A 230 17.53 -0.45 8.73
CA LEU A 230 18.13 0.50 7.78
C LEU A 230 19.63 0.72 8.00
N ALA A 231 20.09 0.72 9.26
CA ALA A 231 21.51 0.82 9.57
C ALA A 231 22.28 -0.44 9.17
N THR A 232 21.71 -1.62 9.39
CA THR A 232 22.27 -2.91 8.95
C THR A 232 22.37 -2.99 7.42
N LYS A 233 21.40 -2.40 6.72
CA LYS A 233 21.40 -2.25 5.26
C LYS A 233 22.35 -1.16 4.75
N GLY A 234 23.05 -0.44 5.65
CA GLY A 234 23.98 0.63 5.28
C GLY A 234 23.33 1.90 4.74
N ILE A 235 22.03 2.09 4.99
CA ILE A 235 21.25 3.25 4.52
C ILE A 235 21.31 4.38 5.56
N LEU A 236 21.23 4.06 6.85
CA LEU A 236 21.37 5.00 7.96
C LEU A 236 22.66 4.79 8.74
N GLN A 237 23.23 5.88 9.28
CA GLN A 237 24.39 5.79 10.17
C GLN A 237 23.93 5.63 11.63
N ARG A 238 24.40 4.57 12.29
CA ARG A 238 24.25 4.42 13.74
C ARG A 238 25.21 5.37 14.47
N LYS A 239 24.68 6.25 15.33
CA LYS A 239 25.48 7.04 16.28
C LYS A 239 25.00 6.77 17.71
N ASP A 240 25.76 5.96 18.44
CA ASP A 240 25.47 5.55 19.83
C ASP A 240 25.85 6.60 20.89
N SER A 241 26.25 7.83 20.52
CA SER A 241 26.88 8.75 21.46
C SER A 241 25.89 9.63 22.25
N LEU A 242 25.74 9.27 23.53
CA LEU A 242 24.95 9.93 24.60
C LEU A 242 25.28 11.41 24.90
N LEU A 243 26.35 12.01 24.33
CA LEU A 243 26.93 13.27 24.87
C LEU A 243 26.81 14.55 24.02
N HIS A 244 26.16 14.55 22.85
CA HIS A 244 25.89 15.80 22.08
C HIS A 244 24.39 16.07 21.82
N TRP A 245 23.51 15.50 22.65
CA TRP A 245 22.04 15.44 22.51
C TRP A 245 21.24 16.49 23.32
N VAL A 246 21.90 17.49 23.91
CA VAL A 246 21.32 18.23 25.05
C VAL A 246 20.24 19.26 24.66
N LEU A 247 20.07 19.64 23.39
CA LEU A 247 19.03 20.59 22.96
C LEU A 247 18.53 20.31 21.54
N GLY A 248 17.56 19.39 21.39
CA GLY A 248 16.72 19.29 20.18
C GLY A 248 16.81 17.99 19.37
N GLY A 249 15.79 17.13 19.51
CA GLY A 249 15.34 16.09 18.54
C GLY A 249 16.26 14.89 18.28
N ARG A 250 15.67 13.71 18.00
CA ARG A 250 16.40 12.52 17.50
C ARG A 250 16.84 12.76 16.04
N ARG A 251 18.07 12.39 15.66
CA ARG A 251 18.62 12.54 14.29
C ARG A 251 19.16 11.21 13.75
N TYR A 252 18.88 10.91 12.49
CA TYR A 252 19.25 9.69 11.76
C TYR A 252 19.90 10.05 10.41
N PRO A 253 21.21 10.32 10.38
CA PRO A 253 21.88 10.73 9.15
C PRO A 253 21.92 9.59 8.11
N LEU A 254 21.59 9.92 6.86
CA LEU A 254 21.63 9.01 5.72
C LEU A 254 23.08 8.78 5.28
N LEU A 255 23.49 7.53 5.17
CA LEU A 255 24.77 7.11 4.56
C LEU A 255 24.65 7.10 3.05
N GLN A 256 23.52 6.62 2.54
CA GLN A 256 23.15 6.62 1.13
C GLN A 256 21.80 7.30 0.97
N GLN A 257 21.68 8.17 -0.04
CA GLN A 257 20.44 8.87 -0.36
C GLN A 257 19.69 8.22 -1.53
N SER A 258 20.24 7.17 -2.15
CA SER A 258 19.66 6.50 -3.32
C SER A 258 18.25 6.00 -3.01
N GLU A 259 18.08 5.32 -1.87
CA GLU A 259 16.83 4.68 -1.48
C GLU A 259 15.77 5.72 -1.16
N GLN A 260 16.13 6.78 -0.41
CA GLN A 260 15.20 7.85 -0.11
C GLN A 260 14.78 8.61 -1.38
N ARG A 261 15.72 8.92 -2.27
CA ARG A 261 15.43 9.59 -3.55
C ARG A 261 14.57 8.72 -4.45
N GLU A 262 14.78 7.41 -4.47
CA GLU A 262 13.99 6.46 -5.22
C GLU A 262 12.54 6.43 -4.72
N VAL A 263 12.33 6.28 -3.41
CA VAL A 263 10.98 6.30 -2.82
C VAL A 263 10.25 7.62 -3.12
N LYS A 264 10.94 8.76 -2.98
CA LYS A 264 10.38 10.08 -3.32
C LYS A 264 10.08 10.22 -4.82
N ALA A 265 10.96 9.74 -5.70
CA ALA A 265 10.76 9.80 -7.14
C ALA A 265 9.57 8.94 -7.58
N ARG A 266 9.43 7.74 -7.00
CA ARG A 266 8.29 6.83 -7.23
C ARG A 266 6.98 7.43 -6.73
N MET A 267 6.99 8.05 -5.57
CA MET A 267 5.84 8.80 -5.04
C MET A 267 5.40 9.91 -6.01
N LEU A 268 6.31 10.79 -6.43
CA LEU A 268 5.99 11.88 -7.36
C LEU A 268 5.51 11.35 -8.72
N ALA A 269 6.03 10.20 -9.15
CA ALA A 269 5.57 9.51 -10.35
C ALA A 269 4.06 9.21 -10.33
N ILE A 270 3.61 8.68 -9.21
CA ILE A 270 2.22 8.25 -9.03
C ILE A 270 1.32 9.45 -8.77
N LEU A 271 1.77 10.39 -7.94
CA LEU A 271 0.98 11.54 -7.51
C LEU A 271 0.87 12.63 -8.58
N GLU A 272 1.94 12.93 -9.31
CA GLU A 272 1.96 14.03 -10.27
C GLU A 272 1.83 13.57 -11.73
N ARG A 273 2.40 12.41 -12.08
CA ARG A 273 2.38 11.90 -13.47
C ARG A 273 1.29 10.89 -13.75
N GLY A 274 0.51 10.51 -12.73
CA GLY A 274 -0.57 9.54 -12.87
C GLY A 274 -0.09 8.14 -13.22
N GLU A 275 1.15 7.78 -12.86
CA GLU A 275 1.61 6.39 -13.01
C GLU A 275 0.70 5.46 -12.20
N VAL A 276 0.45 4.27 -12.74
CA VAL A 276 -0.40 3.27 -12.07
C VAL A 276 0.35 2.82 -10.81
N PRO A 277 -0.28 2.81 -9.63
CA PRO A 277 0.34 2.34 -8.40
C PRO A 277 0.27 0.81 -8.31
N GLY A 278 1.32 0.18 -7.79
CA GLY A 278 1.22 -1.19 -7.28
C GLY A 278 0.59 -1.23 -5.88
N PRO A 279 0.24 -2.42 -5.35
CA PRO A 279 -0.34 -2.54 -4.01
C PRO A 279 0.52 -1.93 -2.90
N ARG A 280 1.84 -2.12 -3.00
CA ARG A 280 2.82 -1.54 -2.09
C ARG A 280 2.85 -0.01 -2.16
N ASP A 281 2.70 0.55 -3.36
CA ASP A 281 2.67 2.00 -3.56
C ASP A 281 1.42 2.62 -2.93
N VAL A 282 0.26 1.97 -3.10
CA VAL A 282 -0.99 2.42 -2.45
C VAL A 282 -0.82 2.41 -0.92
N ALA A 283 -0.27 1.31 -0.38
CA ALA A 283 -0.03 1.18 1.06
C ALA A 283 0.86 2.30 1.62
N ILE A 284 2.03 2.56 1.00
CA ILE A 284 2.96 3.58 1.49
C ILE A 284 2.38 5.00 1.35
N LEU A 285 1.70 5.31 0.24
CA LEU A 285 1.10 6.61 0.01
C LEU A 285 -0.04 6.87 1.00
N ALA A 286 -0.91 5.89 1.21
CA ALA A 286 -2.01 6.02 2.15
C ALA A 286 -1.54 6.15 3.62
N LEU A 287 -0.48 5.43 4.02
CA LEU A 287 0.12 5.60 5.35
C LEU A 287 0.79 6.96 5.53
N ALA A 288 1.54 7.42 4.53
CA ALA A 288 2.20 8.72 4.55
C ALA A 288 1.18 9.87 4.61
N ASP A 289 0.07 9.75 3.88
CA ASP A 289 -1.06 10.68 3.96
C ASP A 289 -1.71 10.65 5.35
N ALA A 290 -2.02 9.45 5.86
CA ALA A 290 -2.67 9.28 7.16
C ALA A 290 -1.87 9.92 8.29
N CYS A 291 -0.54 9.75 8.31
CA CYS A 291 0.31 10.34 9.35
C CYS A 291 0.78 11.78 9.06
N ALA A 292 0.23 12.44 8.05
CA ALA A 292 0.54 13.83 7.67
C ALA A 292 1.99 14.06 7.21
N VAL A 293 2.67 13.03 6.69
CA VAL A 293 4.02 13.19 6.11
C VAL A 293 3.97 14.13 4.92
N PHE A 294 2.95 14.03 4.06
CA PHE A 294 2.82 14.91 2.91
C PHE A 294 2.61 16.38 3.30
N ASP A 295 1.82 16.66 4.33
CA ASP A 295 1.64 18.01 4.86
C ASP A 295 2.96 18.61 5.38
N ALA A 296 3.87 17.76 5.86
CA ALA A 296 5.16 18.18 6.39
C ALA A 296 6.26 18.34 5.33
N ILE A 297 6.17 17.64 4.18
CA ILE A 297 7.23 17.63 3.16
C ILE A 297 6.90 18.36 1.86
N LEU A 298 5.61 18.61 1.58
CA LEU A 298 5.17 19.28 0.36
C LEU A 298 4.82 20.75 0.64
N GLU A 299 5.16 21.61 -0.31
CA GLU A 299 4.69 23.00 -0.30
C GLU A 299 3.17 23.06 -0.58
N MET A 300 2.52 24.14 -0.16
CA MET A 300 1.06 24.30 -0.27
C MET A 300 0.55 24.12 -1.71
N ASP A 301 1.26 24.65 -2.71
CA ASP A 301 0.87 24.55 -4.12
C ASP A 301 1.07 23.13 -4.68
N GLN A 302 2.07 22.39 -4.18
CA GLN A 302 2.28 20.98 -4.52
C GLN A 302 1.18 20.13 -3.90
N MET A 303 0.89 20.36 -2.61
CA MET A 303 -0.17 19.67 -1.88
C MET A 303 -1.53 19.80 -2.58
N LEU A 304 -1.91 21.02 -2.99
CA LEU A 304 -3.16 21.26 -3.71
C LEU A 304 -3.25 20.48 -5.04
N ARG A 305 -2.12 20.28 -5.72
CA ARG A 305 -2.07 19.53 -6.97
C ARG A 305 -2.21 18.02 -6.76
N VAL A 306 -1.59 17.46 -5.72
CA VAL A 306 -1.60 16.01 -5.48
C VAL A 306 -2.80 15.53 -4.67
N ARG A 307 -3.48 16.41 -3.94
CA ARG A 307 -4.59 16.06 -3.05
C ARG A 307 -5.73 15.27 -3.70
N PRO A 308 -6.21 15.59 -4.92
CA PRO A 308 -7.23 14.78 -5.58
C PRO A 308 -6.77 13.34 -5.80
N ARG A 309 -5.51 13.17 -6.20
CA ARG A 309 -4.91 11.85 -6.43
C ARG A 309 -4.73 11.08 -5.13
N LEU A 310 -4.34 11.73 -4.03
CA LEU A 310 -4.25 11.08 -2.71
C LEU A 310 -5.60 10.56 -2.22
N GLU A 311 -6.67 11.33 -2.38
CA GLU A 311 -8.01 10.91 -1.97
C GLU A 311 -8.49 9.69 -2.77
N GLU A 312 -8.20 9.65 -4.07
CA GLU A 312 -8.48 8.51 -4.93
C GLU A 312 -7.69 7.26 -4.49
N LEU A 313 -6.38 7.39 -4.27
CA LEU A 313 -5.51 6.29 -3.85
C LEU A 313 -5.92 5.73 -2.48
N ARG A 314 -6.42 6.57 -1.57
CA ARG A 314 -6.91 6.15 -0.26
C ARG A 314 -8.08 5.17 -0.36
N GLN A 315 -8.83 5.18 -1.46
CA GLN A 315 -9.97 4.28 -1.65
C GLN A 315 -9.54 2.87 -2.13
N LEU A 316 -8.34 2.74 -2.71
CA LEU A 316 -7.82 1.50 -3.29
C LEU A 316 -7.38 0.46 -2.24
N ASP A 317 -7.16 0.84 -0.98
CA ASP A 317 -6.71 -0.07 0.08
C ASP A 317 -7.62 -0.03 1.31
N LEU A 318 -8.15 -1.20 1.68
CA LEU A 318 -9.05 -1.37 2.81
C LEU A 318 -8.32 -1.32 4.16
N LEU A 319 -7.11 -1.90 4.24
CA LEU A 319 -6.29 -1.91 5.44
C LEU A 319 -5.70 -0.54 5.72
N ALA A 320 -5.22 0.16 4.68
CA ALA A 320 -4.72 1.51 4.86
C ALA A 320 -5.81 2.46 5.40
N ARG A 321 -7.06 2.32 4.92
CA ARG A 321 -8.21 3.05 5.49
C ARG A 321 -8.48 2.71 6.94
N ALA A 322 -8.39 1.44 7.32
CA ALA A 322 -8.52 1.02 8.71
C ALA A 322 -7.44 1.67 9.61
N VAL A 323 -6.19 1.73 9.12
CA VAL A 323 -5.10 2.43 9.82
C VAL A 323 -5.41 3.93 9.95
N SER A 324 -5.87 4.59 8.88
CA SER A 324 -6.25 6.02 8.94
C SER A 324 -7.37 6.27 9.95
N ARG A 325 -8.35 5.36 10.06
CA ARG A 325 -9.44 5.46 11.05
C ARG A 325 -8.92 5.31 12.48
N ALA A 326 -8.12 4.27 12.75
CA ALA A 326 -7.51 4.04 14.06
C ALA A 326 -6.69 5.26 14.52
N LEU A 327 -5.93 5.87 13.60
CA LEU A 327 -5.18 7.09 13.87
C LEU A 327 -6.10 8.28 14.20
N GLY A 328 -7.16 8.49 13.42
CA GLY A 328 -8.13 9.56 13.67
C GLY A 328 -8.86 9.42 15.01
N ASP A 329 -9.22 8.19 15.40
CA ASP A 329 -9.86 7.89 16.67
C ASP A 329 -8.92 8.12 17.86
N ALA A 330 -7.65 7.78 17.72
CA ALA A 330 -6.61 8.03 18.72
C ALA A 330 -6.38 9.54 18.94
N GLN A 331 -6.31 10.33 17.86
CA GLN A 331 -6.16 11.78 17.94
C GLN A 331 -7.37 12.45 18.63
N THR A 332 -8.59 12.01 18.28
CA THR A 332 -9.83 12.53 18.87
C THR A 332 -9.96 12.17 20.36
N SER A 333 -9.56 10.94 20.73
CA SER A 333 -9.57 10.46 22.11
C SER A 333 -8.52 11.14 22.99
N GLY A 334 -7.34 11.43 22.44
CA GLY A 334 -6.31 12.26 23.07
C GLY A 334 -6.77 13.70 23.30
N GLN A 335 -7.49 14.29 22.33
CA GLN A 335 -8.08 15.63 22.46
C GLN A 335 -9.17 15.70 23.53
N ARG A 336 -9.99 14.65 23.69
CA ARG A 336 -11.00 14.54 24.76
C ARG A 336 -10.38 14.43 26.15
N ARG A 337 -9.26 13.73 26.30
CA ARG A 337 -8.50 13.68 27.57
C ARG A 337 -7.81 15.00 27.93
N ARG A 338 -7.57 15.89 26.96
CA ARG A 338 -6.94 17.22 27.14
C ARG A 338 -7.91 18.35 27.49
N ARG A 339 -9.23 18.14 27.50
CA ARG A 339 -10.15 19.14 28.06
C ARG A 339 -10.17 19.01 29.58
N PRO A 340 -9.68 20.00 30.36
CA PRO A 340 -9.96 20.00 31.79
C PRO A 340 -11.48 20.05 31.95
N ALA A 341 -12.01 19.18 32.81
CA ALA A 341 -13.38 19.30 33.28
C ALA A 341 -13.53 20.72 33.84
N SER A 342 -14.22 21.60 33.10
CA SER A 342 -14.64 22.89 33.61
C SER A 342 -15.70 22.60 34.67
N ILE A 343 -15.24 22.41 35.90
CA ILE A 343 -16.09 22.40 37.07
C ILE A 343 -16.49 23.86 37.29
N TYR A 344 -17.63 24.24 36.72
CA TYR A 344 -18.40 25.34 37.28
C TYR A 344 -19.00 24.85 38.60
N LEU A 345 -18.53 25.39 39.72
CA LEU A 345 -19.28 25.41 40.97
C LEU A 345 -19.95 26.80 41.10
N PRO A 346 -21.19 26.86 41.59
CA PRO A 346 -21.94 28.11 41.77
C PRO A 346 -21.34 29.01 42.86
#